data_AF-A0A2G2M1P2-F1
#
_entry.id   AF-A0A2G2M1P2-F1
#
_cell.length_a   1.000
_cell.length_b   1.000
_cell.length_c   1.000
_cell.angle_alpha   90.00
_cell.angle_beta   90.00
_cell.angle_gamma   90.00
#
_symmetry.space_group_name_H-M   'P 1'
#
loop_
_entity.id
_entity.type
_entity.pdbx_description
1 polymer ?
#
loop_
_entity_poly.entity_id
_entity_poly.type
_entity_poly.pdbx_seq_one_letter_code
_entity_poly.pdbx_strand_id
1 'polypeptide(L)'
;MSTAKKPAKNNPTRKPAHDEDIHPLARPFLWLVSDGVRKGFMYVVGFAALLSIGADFLVNRHGHFHFEEFKGFFAFFGFAAFAFVVLMGWPLRRLTGRSEDYYPESTEDD
;
A
#
# COMPACT_ATOMS: atom_id res chain seq x y z
N MET A 1 -21.36 43.91 1.19
CA MET A 1 -20.76 42.91 2.11
C MET A 1 -21.05 41.54 1.54
N SER A 2 -20.13 41.02 0.72
CA SER A 2 -20.29 39.76 -0.02
C SER A 2 -19.81 38.60 0.85
N THR A 3 -20.73 37.76 1.30
CA THR A 3 -20.41 36.58 2.11
C THR A 3 -19.83 35.49 1.20
N ALA A 4 -18.49 35.40 1.16
CA ALA A 4 -17.77 34.36 0.46
C ALA A 4 -18.10 32.98 1.05
N LYS A 5 -18.79 32.16 0.24
CA LYS A 5 -19.09 30.75 0.52
C LYS A 5 -17.77 29.97 0.59
N LYS A 6 -17.43 29.51 1.79
CA LYS A 6 -16.25 28.68 2.10
C LYS A 6 -16.26 27.40 1.24
N PRO A 7 -15.15 27.04 0.55
CA PRO A 7 -15.13 25.84 -0.29
C PRO A 7 -15.22 24.57 0.57
N ALA A 8 -16.16 23.69 0.21
CA ALA A 8 -16.38 22.41 0.86
C ALA A 8 -15.15 21.51 0.68
N LYS A 9 -14.57 21.05 1.80
CA LYS A 9 -13.50 20.06 1.81
C LYS A 9 -14.05 18.74 1.26
N ASN A 10 -13.66 18.40 0.04
CA ASN A 10 -13.89 17.12 -0.62
C ASN A 10 -13.04 16.03 0.05
N ASN A 11 -13.48 15.58 1.22
CA ASN A 11 -13.01 14.32 1.79
C ASN A 11 -13.55 13.20 0.90
N PRO A 12 -12.72 12.36 0.24
CA PRO A 12 -13.20 11.25 -0.54
C PRO A 12 -13.58 10.12 0.41
N THR A 13 -14.61 10.32 1.22
CA THR A 13 -15.36 9.21 1.79
C THR A 13 -16.02 8.53 0.60
N ARG A 14 -15.40 7.47 0.09
CA ARG A 14 -16.00 6.55 -0.89
C ARG A 14 -17.42 6.27 -0.40
N LYS A 15 -18.43 6.83 -1.09
CA LYS A 15 -19.81 6.39 -0.90
C LYS A 15 -19.81 4.88 -1.16
N PRO A 16 -20.45 4.04 -0.33
CA PRO A 16 -20.59 2.64 -0.66
C PRO A 16 -21.28 2.57 -2.02
N ALA A 17 -20.63 1.93 -2.99
CA ALA A 17 -21.22 1.67 -4.30
C ALA A 17 -22.55 0.94 -4.06
N HIS A 18 -23.61 1.40 -4.71
CA HIS A 18 -24.92 0.79 -4.62
C HIS A 18 -24.78 -0.69 -5.04
N ASP A 19 -25.48 -1.61 -4.38
CA ASP A 19 -25.32 -3.06 -4.54
C ASP A 19 -25.52 -3.58 -5.99
N GLU A 20 -25.97 -2.72 -6.89
CA GLU A 20 -26.17 -2.97 -8.33
C GLU A 20 -24.88 -2.82 -9.16
N ASP A 21 -23.88 -2.08 -8.68
CA ASP A 21 -22.60 -1.83 -9.39
C ASP A 21 -21.51 -2.87 -9.05
N ILE A 22 -21.82 -3.87 -8.22
CA ILE A 22 -20.86 -4.85 -7.72
C ILE A 22 -21.02 -6.18 -8.47
N HIS A 23 -19.95 -6.60 -9.14
CA HIS A 23 -19.89 -7.86 -9.87
C HIS A 23 -20.35 -9.04 -8.98
N PRO A 24 -21.19 -9.97 -9.46
CA PRO A 24 -21.79 -11.04 -8.65
C PRO A 24 -20.77 -11.91 -7.92
N LEU A 25 -19.56 -12.07 -8.49
CA LEU A 25 -18.44 -12.79 -7.88
C LEU A 25 -17.73 -12.03 -6.73
N ALA A 26 -17.93 -10.72 -6.62
CA ALA A 26 -17.32 -9.89 -5.56
C ALA A 26 -18.19 -9.84 -4.28
N ARG A 27 -19.45 -10.27 -4.35
CA ARG A 27 -20.38 -10.37 -3.22
C ARG A 27 -19.82 -11.10 -1.99
N PRO A 28 -19.16 -12.27 -2.11
CA PRO A 28 -18.55 -12.93 -0.94
C PRO A 28 -17.37 -12.15 -0.35
N PHE A 29 -16.74 -11.26 -1.11
CA PHE A 29 -15.56 -10.50 -0.67
C PHE A 29 -15.87 -9.08 -0.18
N LEU A 30 -17.14 -8.66 -0.13
CA LEU A 30 -17.54 -7.33 0.36
C LEU A 30 -17.07 -7.06 1.80
N TRP A 31 -16.99 -8.10 2.62
CA TRP A 31 -16.48 -8.01 3.98
C TRP A 31 -15.04 -7.47 4.06
N LEU A 32 -14.22 -7.67 3.02
CA LEU A 32 -12.83 -7.19 2.94
C LEU A 32 -12.73 -5.65 2.82
N VAL A 33 -13.78 -5.01 2.29
CA VAL A 33 -13.87 -3.54 2.17
C VAL A 33 -14.26 -2.88 3.50
N SER A 34 -14.73 -3.66 4.48
CA SER A 34 -15.15 -3.11 5.78
C SER A 34 -14.02 -2.37 6.48
N ASP A 35 -14.39 -1.27 7.14
CA ASP A 35 -13.43 -0.43 7.87
C ASP A 35 -12.78 -1.19 9.05
N GLY A 36 -13.47 -2.21 9.57
CA GLY A 36 -12.98 -3.08 10.63
C GLY A 36 -11.86 -4.01 10.15
N VAL A 37 -12.01 -4.66 9.00
CA VAL A 37 -10.97 -5.54 8.43
C VAL A 37 -9.75 -4.72 8.03
N ARG A 38 -9.96 -3.54 7.43
CA ARG A 38 -8.86 -2.63 7.08
C ARG A 38 -8.06 -2.20 8.32
N LYS A 39 -8.74 -1.77 9.39
CA LYS A 39 -8.08 -1.41 10.65
C LYS A 39 -7.40 -2.62 11.28
N GLY A 40 -8.08 -3.77 11.31
CA GLY A 40 -7.55 -5.03 11.84
C GLY A 40 -6.28 -5.48 11.13
N PHE A 41 -6.27 -5.46 9.80
CA PHE A 41 -5.07 -5.76 9.00
C PHE A 41 -3.91 -4.81 9.36
N MET A 42 -4.20 -3.51 9.48
CA MET A 42 -3.17 -2.53 9.84
C MET A 42 -2.63 -2.75 11.26
N TYR A 43 -3.48 -3.13 12.21
CA TYR A 43 -3.06 -3.50 13.56
C TYR A 43 -2.25 -4.81 13.59
N VAL A 44 -2.65 -5.84 12.83
CA VAL A 44 -1.94 -7.12 12.75
C VAL A 44 -0.54 -6.92 12.18
N VAL A 45 -0.42 -6.19 11.06
CA VAL A 45 0.88 -5.88 10.44
C VAL A 45 1.72 -5.02 11.39
N GLY A 46 1.14 -4.00 12.02
CA GLY A 46 1.85 -3.16 12.99
C GLY A 46 2.33 -3.93 14.22
N PHE A 47 1.53 -4.87 14.72
CA PHE A 47 1.89 -5.73 15.84
C PHE A 47 2.98 -6.74 15.46
N ALA A 48 2.88 -7.37 14.29
CA ALA A 48 3.93 -8.25 13.77
C ALA A 48 5.26 -7.50 13.58
N ALA A 49 5.22 -6.25 13.10
CA ALA A 49 6.39 -5.39 13.00
C ALA A 49 7.01 -5.09 14.38
N LEU A 50 6.18 -4.75 15.38
CA LEU A 50 6.63 -4.55 16.77
C LEU A 50 7.25 -5.81 17.36
N LEU A 51 6.66 -6.98 17.13
CA LEU A 51 7.19 -8.26 17.60
C LEU A 51 8.53 -8.59 16.94
N SER A 52 8.69 -8.37 15.63
CA SER A 52 9.96 -8.57 14.94
C SER A 52 11.05 -7.64 15.48
N ILE A 53 10.74 -6.37 15.74
CA ILE A 53 11.67 -5.42 16.38
C ILE A 53 12.06 -5.90 17.79
N GLY A 54 11.09 -6.39 18.57
CA GLY A 54 11.35 -6.96 19.89
C GLY A 54 12.21 -8.23 19.82
N ALA A 55 11.96 -9.11 18.86
CA ALA A 55 12.74 -10.32 18.64
C ALA A 55 14.20 -10.03 18.23
N ASP A 56 14.43 -9.02 17.40
CA ASP A 56 15.76 -8.52 17.05
C ASP A 56 16.56 -8.03 18.29
N PHE A 57 15.86 -7.59 19.34
CA PHE A 57 16.49 -7.18 20.61
C PHE A 57 16.91 -8.37 21.50
N LEU A 58 16.24 -9.52 21.37
CA LEU A 58 16.51 -10.72 22.18
C LEU A 58 17.53 -11.64 21.53
N VAL A 59 17.63 -11.66 20.19
CA VAL A 59 18.55 -12.54 19.45
C VAL A 59 19.85 -11.80 19.15
N ASN A 60 20.85 -11.92 20.04
CA ASN A 60 22.21 -11.51 19.72
C ASN A 60 22.82 -12.54 18.74
N ARG A 61 22.73 -12.25 17.44
CA ARG A 61 23.39 -13.05 16.41
C ARG A 61 24.86 -12.64 16.35
N HIS A 62 25.78 -13.53 16.73
CA HIS A 62 27.21 -13.32 16.58
C HIS A 62 27.59 -13.43 15.09
N GLY A 63 27.52 -12.31 14.38
CA GLY A 63 28.00 -12.19 13.01
C GLY A 63 29.53 -12.10 12.94
N HIS A 64 30.11 -12.54 11.84
CA HIS A 64 31.57 -12.58 11.64
C HIS A 64 32.19 -11.19 11.39
N PHE A 65 31.36 -10.15 11.19
CA PHE A 65 31.78 -8.77 10.98
C PHE A 65 31.31 -7.84 12.11
N HIS A 66 32.14 -6.87 12.52
CA HIS A 66 31.85 -5.87 13.57
C HIS A 66 30.56 -5.06 13.34
N PHE A 67 30.04 -5.01 12.10
CA PHE A 67 28.80 -4.30 11.76
C PHE A 67 27.54 -5.14 12.07
N GLU A 68 27.67 -6.47 12.15
CA GLU A 68 26.57 -7.39 12.47
C GLU A 68 26.25 -7.46 13.97
N GLU A 69 27.13 -6.93 14.83
CA GLU A 69 26.87 -6.80 16.27
C GLU A 69 25.93 -5.64 16.62
N PHE A 70 25.61 -4.77 15.65
CA PHE A 70 24.70 -3.67 15.89
C PHE A 70 23.26 -4.19 16.01
N LYS A 71 22.74 -4.17 17.24
CA LYS A 71 21.36 -4.58 17.56
C LYS A 71 20.38 -3.86 16.64
N GLY A 72 19.59 -4.63 15.87
CA GLY A 72 18.57 -4.09 14.95
C GLY A 72 19.04 -3.81 13.51
N PHE A 73 20.29 -4.11 13.15
CA PHE A 73 20.78 -3.91 11.78
C PHE A 73 19.92 -4.66 10.75
N PHE A 74 19.59 -5.92 11.02
CA PHE A 74 18.81 -6.75 10.08
C PHE A 74 17.35 -6.30 9.97
N ALA A 75 16.71 -5.93 11.08
CA ALA A 75 15.36 -5.36 11.04
C ALA A 75 15.32 -4.06 10.23
N PHE A 76 16.27 -3.14 10.46
CA PHE A 76 16.34 -1.87 9.75
C PHE A 76 16.69 -2.07 8.27
N PHE A 77 17.69 -2.90 7.97
CA PHE A 77 18.13 -3.18 6.61
C PHE A 77 17.04 -3.89 5.80
N GLY A 78 16.37 -4.89 6.38
CA GLY A 78 15.26 -5.58 5.72
C GLY A 78 14.08 -4.65 5.44
N PHE A 79 13.71 -3.80 6.40
CA PHE A 79 12.69 -2.77 6.20
C PHE A 79 13.09 -1.76 5.12
N ALA A 80 14.33 -1.25 5.17
CA ALA A 80 14.84 -0.29 4.20
C ALA A 80 14.90 -0.89 2.78
N ALA A 81 15.37 -2.13 2.64
CA ALA A 81 15.42 -2.85 1.37
C ALA A 81 14.01 -3.07 0.81
N PHE A 82 13.06 -3.49 1.63
CA PHE A 82 11.67 -3.65 1.21
C PHE A 82 11.03 -2.33 0.80
N ALA A 83 11.20 -1.28 1.62
CA ALA A 83 10.70 0.06 1.32
C ALA A 83 11.28 0.59 0.00
N PHE A 84 12.58 0.37 -0.24
CA PHE A 84 13.25 0.72 -1.49
C PHE A 84 12.60 0.04 -2.68
N VAL A 85 12.38 -1.28 -2.63
CA VAL A 85 11.73 -2.04 -3.72
C VAL A 85 10.31 -1.54 -4.00
N VAL A 86 9.53 -1.23 -2.97
CA VAL A 86 8.17 -0.69 -3.12
C VAL A 86 8.20 0.69 -3.78
N LEU A 87 9.12 1.57 -3.35
CA LEU A 87 9.32 2.90 -3.93
C LEU A 87 9.79 2.83 -5.40
N MET A 88 10.54 1.78 -5.77
CA MET A 88 10.96 1.53 -7.14
C MET A 88 9.80 1.17 -8.09
N GLY A 89 8.57 0.98 -7.60
CA GLY A 89 7.40 0.78 -8.45
C GLY A 89 7.10 1.96 -9.38
N TRP A 90 7.25 3.21 -8.91
CA TRP A 90 7.04 4.41 -9.75
C TRP A 90 8.06 4.56 -10.89
N PRO A 91 9.38 4.47 -10.65
CA PRO A 91 10.34 4.52 -11.74
C PRO A 91 10.23 3.32 -12.69
N LEU A 92 9.89 2.12 -12.19
CA LEU A 92 9.65 0.96 -13.05
C LEU A 92 8.42 1.16 -13.94
N ARG A 93 7.32 1.73 -13.40
CA ARG A 93 6.13 2.12 -14.18
C ARG A 93 6.47 3.15 -15.25
N ARG A 94 7.36 4.10 -14.96
CA ARG A 94 7.84 5.10 -15.92
C ARG A 94 8.68 4.48 -17.04
N LEU A 95 9.48 3.47 -16.72
CA LEU A 95 10.36 2.78 -17.66
C LEU A 95 9.61 1.79 -18.56
N THR A 96 8.69 1.01 -18.00
CA THR A 96 7.88 0.02 -18.75
C THR A 96 6.59 0.63 -19.32
N GLY A 97 6.20 1.82 -18.86
CA GLY A 97 4.99 2.50 -19.28
C GLY A 97 5.01 2.81 -20.77
N ARG A 98 4.14 2.12 -21.52
CA ARG A 98 3.85 2.42 -22.93
C ARG A 98 3.06 3.74 -23.05
N SER A 99 3.21 4.44 -24.17
CA SER A 99 2.38 5.59 -24.51
C SER A 99 0.91 5.19 -24.60
N GLU A 100 0.03 6.10 -24.20
CA GLU A 100 -1.43 5.89 -24.22
C GLU A 100 -1.94 5.67 -25.65
N ASP A 101 -1.28 6.31 -26.63
CA ASP A 101 -1.64 6.23 -28.06
C ASP A 101 -1.05 5.00 -28.79
N TYR A 102 -0.61 3.96 -28.06
CA TYR A 102 0.09 2.84 -28.69
C TYR A 102 -0.82 1.90 -29.50
N TYR A 103 -2.09 1.78 -29.11
CA TYR A 103 -3.08 1.05 -29.91
C TYR A 103 -3.91 2.06 -30.67
N PRO A 104 -3.91 2.02 -32.02
CA PRO A 104 -4.84 2.83 -32.78
C PRO A 104 -6.26 2.45 -32.35
N GLU A 105 -7.12 3.44 -32.13
CA GLU A 105 -8.56 3.21 -32.00
C GLU A 105 -8.98 2.46 -33.26
N SER A 106 -9.41 1.20 -33.08
CA SER A 106 -10.04 0.45 -34.15
C SER A 106 -11.37 1.15 -34.44
N THR A 107 -11.32 2.13 -35.33
CA THR A 107 -12.50 2.64 -36.01
C THR A 107 -13.04 1.47 -36.83
N GLU A 108 -13.97 0.73 -36.22
CA GLU A 108 -14.88 -0.17 -36.92
C GLU A 108 -15.82 0.70 -37.77
N ASP A 109 -15.32 1.14 -38.92
CA ASP A 109 -16.13 1.55 -40.07
C ASP A 109 -16.06 0.40 -41.08
N ASP A 110 -16.99 -0.57 -40.94
CA ASP A 110 -17.52 -1.45 -42.00
C ASP A 110 -18.89 -2.01 -41.55
#